data_AF-A0A842QXV1-F1
#
_entry.id   AF-A0A842QXV1-F1
#
_cell.length_a   1.000
_cell.length_b   1.000
_cell.length_c   1.000
_cell.angle_alpha   90.00
_cell.angle_beta   90.00
_cell.angle_gamma   90.00
#
_symmetry.space_group_name_H-M   'P 1'
#
loop_
_entity.id
_entity.type
_entity.pdbx_description
1 polymer ?
#
loop_
_entity_poly.entity_id
_entity_poly.type
_entity_poly.pdbx_seq_one_letter_code
_entity_poly.pdbx_strand_id
1 'polypeptide(L)'
;MNTKEITKKLRTYADLEEEYALKLENIRGLGNDYVEMLINSIGYDSKKHAGLYRAAADIIQGKNMGLMATKMENLEKELNEHIKVEKEMMKNVQDLIKRVDNEKAKILLKVIEEDEKAHHPLMKKILESVLKPETLEDQDVWMMMFGLLPRHG
;
A
#
# COMPACT_ATOMS: atom_id res chain seq x y z
N MET A 1 10.57 -15.57 -20.42
CA MET A 1 10.89 -16.10 -19.08
C MET A 1 9.83 -17.11 -18.69
N ASN A 2 10.22 -18.24 -18.10
CA ASN A 2 9.26 -19.18 -17.53
C ASN A 2 8.76 -18.71 -16.15
N THR A 3 7.69 -19.33 -15.62
CA THR A 3 7.10 -19.00 -14.30
C THR A 3 8.13 -18.95 -13.17
N LYS A 4 9.10 -19.87 -13.16
CA LYS A 4 10.15 -19.93 -12.13
C LYS A 4 11.11 -18.73 -12.24
N GLU A 5 11.50 -18.36 -13.45
CA GLU A 5 12.36 -17.20 -13.71
C GLU A 5 11.68 -15.88 -13.32
N ILE A 6 10.40 -15.72 -13.66
CA ILE A 6 9.62 -14.53 -13.28
C ILE A 6 9.50 -14.42 -11.76
N THR A 7 9.09 -15.50 -11.10
CA THR A 7 8.97 -15.55 -9.64
C THR A 7 10.29 -15.20 -8.96
N LYS A 8 11.40 -15.80 -9.42
CA LYS A 8 12.74 -15.53 -8.87
C LYS A 8 13.08 -14.05 -8.98
N LYS A 9 12.82 -13.44 -10.13
CA LYS A 9 13.09 -12.01 -10.37
C LYS A 9 12.24 -11.11 -9.47
N LEU A 10 10.96 -11.42 -9.28
CA LEU A 10 10.08 -10.68 -8.37
C LEU A 10 10.54 -10.77 -6.91
N ARG A 11 10.99 -11.95 -6.46
CA ARG A 11 11.58 -12.09 -5.12
C ARG A 11 12.85 -11.26 -4.96
N THR A 12 13.74 -11.27 -5.97
CA THR A 12 14.92 -10.41 -5.97
C THR A 12 14.56 -8.92 -5.88
N TYR A 13 13.52 -8.48 -6.57
CA TYR A 13 13.05 -7.09 -6.45
C TYR A 13 12.48 -6.78 -5.07
N ALA A 14 11.74 -7.71 -4.46
CA ALA A 14 11.28 -7.52 -3.09
C ALA A 14 12.43 -7.39 -2.09
N ASP A 15 13.46 -8.21 -2.23
CA ASP A 15 14.62 -8.19 -1.33
C ASP A 15 15.45 -6.90 -1.51
N LEU A 16 15.57 -6.41 -2.75
CA LEU A 16 16.21 -5.11 -3.03
C LEU A 16 15.44 -3.94 -2.41
N GLU A 17 14.12 -3.92 -2.54
CA GLU A 17 13.27 -2.88 -1.94
C GLU A 17 13.39 -2.88 -0.39
N GLU A 18 13.44 -4.04 0.25
CA GLU A 18 13.70 -4.11 1.70
C GLU A 18 15.09 -3.61 2.08
N GLU A 19 16.11 -3.96 1.30
CA GLU A 19 17.48 -3.48 1.54
C GLU A 19 17.54 -1.95 1.46
N TYR A 20 16.89 -1.34 0.46
CA TYR A 20 16.82 0.10 0.33
C TYR A 20 16.00 0.75 1.44
N ALA A 21 14.86 0.17 1.83
CA ALA A 21 14.09 0.67 2.96
C ALA A 21 14.94 0.74 4.23
N LEU A 22 15.71 -0.32 4.53
CA LEU A 22 16.61 -0.35 5.69
C LEU A 22 17.74 0.68 5.58
N LYS A 23 18.31 0.88 4.38
CA LYS A 23 19.34 1.92 4.17
C LYS A 23 18.78 3.31 4.46
N LEU A 24 17.56 3.60 4.00
CA LEU A 24 16.91 4.89 4.24
C LEU A 24 16.55 5.09 5.72
N GLU A 25 16.04 4.06 6.41
CA GLU A 25 15.73 4.11 7.86
C GLU A 25 16.96 4.36 8.76
N ASN A 26 18.14 4.04 8.24
CA ASN A 26 19.41 4.24 8.93
C ASN A 26 20.01 5.64 8.69
N ILE A 27 19.42 6.47 7.82
CA ILE A 27 19.84 7.86 7.63
C ILE A 27 19.33 8.68 8.83
N ARG A 28 20.24 8.99 9.75
CA ARG A 28 19.97 9.74 10.99
C ARG A 28 21.09 10.72 11.28
N GLY A 29 20.80 11.74 12.08
CA GLY A 29 21.79 12.72 12.53
C GLY A 29 22.13 13.77 11.47
N LEU A 30 21.21 14.04 10.53
CA LEU A 30 21.34 15.09 9.53
C LEU A 30 21.18 16.51 10.12
N GLY A 31 20.76 16.62 11.38
CA GLY A 31 20.48 17.91 12.04
C GLY A 31 19.23 18.59 11.51
N ASN A 32 18.39 17.87 10.75
CA ASN A 32 17.14 18.35 10.20
C ASN A 32 16.08 17.23 10.20
N ASP A 33 15.28 17.21 11.25
CA ASP A 33 14.31 16.15 11.52
C ASP A 33 13.25 16.01 10.42
N TYR A 34 12.80 17.12 9.81
CA TYR A 34 11.78 17.01 8.75
C TYR A 34 12.33 16.36 7.47
N VAL A 35 13.62 16.53 7.17
CA VAL A 35 14.27 15.85 6.04
C VAL A 35 14.39 14.35 6.32
N GLU A 36 14.77 13.97 7.55
CA GLU A 36 14.80 12.57 7.96
C GLU A 36 13.41 11.92 7.87
N MET A 37 12.35 12.65 8.27
CA MET A 37 10.97 12.17 8.13
C MET A 37 10.58 11.91 6.67
N LEU A 38 10.96 12.80 5.74
CA LEU A 38 10.68 12.63 4.30
C LEU A 38 11.48 11.47 3.68
N ILE A 39 12.71 11.26 4.12
CA ILE A 39 13.52 10.12 3.68
C ILE A 39 12.90 8.81 4.19
N ASN A 40 12.46 8.79 5.45
CA ASN A 40 11.81 7.62 6.03
C ASN A 40 10.47 7.30 5.34
N SER A 41 9.70 8.30 4.89
CA SER A 41 8.47 8.04 4.15
C SER A 41 8.74 7.31 2.83
N ILE A 42 9.82 7.65 2.12
CA ILE A 42 10.27 6.91 0.93
C ILE A 42 10.65 5.47 1.30
N GLY A 43 11.28 5.26 2.46
CA GLY A 43 11.55 3.92 2.98
C GLY A 43 10.29 3.08 3.22
N TYR A 44 9.20 3.71 3.67
CA TYR A 44 7.90 3.03 3.81
C TYR A 44 7.30 2.64 2.45
N ASP A 45 7.47 3.45 1.41
CA ASP A 45 7.08 3.08 0.04
C ASP A 45 7.86 1.88 -0.47
N SER A 46 9.17 1.82 -0.22
CA SER A 46 9.96 0.63 -0.53
C SER A 46 9.45 -0.63 0.19
N LYS A 47 9.05 -0.53 1.47
CA LYS A 47 8.42 -1.66 2.17
C LYS A 47 7.09 -2.09 1.54
N LYS A 48 6.26 -1.13 1.13
CA LYS A 48 5.02 -1.38 0.36
C LYS A 48 5.32 -2.13 -0.94
N HIS A 49 6.31 -1.68 -1.72
CA HIS A 49 6.71 -2.35 -2.97
C HIS A 49 7.22 -3.77 -2.75
N ALA A 50 8.04 -3.99 -1.72
CA ALA A 50 8.51 -5.33 -1.37
C ALA A 50 7.35 -6.30 -1.11
N GLY A 51 6.34 -5.85 -0.36
CA GLY A 51 5.11 -6.61 -0.12
C GLY A 51 4.37 -6.96 -1.42
N LEU A 52 4.20 -5.99 -2.32
CA LEU A 52 3.52 -6.19 -3.60
C LEU A 52 4.27 -7.17 -4.53
N TYR A 53 5.59 -7.07 -4.62
CA TYR A 53 6.41 -8.01 -5.40
C TYR A 53 6.31 -9.44 -4.86
N ARG A 54 6.26 -9.61 -3.54
CA ARG A 54 6.09 -10.93 -2.91
C ARG A 54 4.72 -11.52 -3.18
N ALA A 55 3.66 -10.72 -3.03
CA ALA A 55 2.32 -11.14 -3.36
C ALA A 55 2.25 -11.59 -4.82
N ALA A 56 2.73 -10.78 -5.77
CA ALA A 56 2.76 -11.14 -7.18
C ALA A 56 3.49 -12.47 -7.45
N ALA A 57 4.62 -12.71 -6.78
CA ALA A 57 5.35 -13.97 -6.87
C ALA A 57 4.55 -15.17 -6.32
N ASP A 58 3.90 -15.02 -5.16
CA ASP A 58 3.07 -16.06 -4.55
C ASP A 58 1.89 -16.46 -5.46
N ILE A 59 1.28 -15.47 -6.09
CA ILE A 59 0.15 -15.64 -7.00
C ILE A 59 0.57 -16.34 -8.29
N ILE A 60 1.69 -15.95 -8.90
CA ILE A 60 2.23 -16.62 -10.10
C ILE A 60 2.58 -18.10 -9.83
N GLN A 61 2.90 -18.43 -8.58
CA GLN A 61 3.13 -19.80 -8.12
C GLN A 61 1.85 -20.58 -7.80
N GLY A 62 0.67 -19.97 -7.95
CA GLY A 62 -0.62 -20.61 -7.68
C GLY A 62 -0.94 -20.78 -6.20
N LYS A 63 -0.33 -19.98 -5.31
CA LYS A 63 -0.73 -20.00 -3.90
C LYS A 63 -2.12 -19.38 -3.76
N ASN A 64 -2.99 -20.06 -3.02
CA ASN A 64 -4.32 -19.57 -2.71
C ASN A 64 -4.29 -18.60 -1.51
N MET A 65 -5.19 -17.62 -1.52
CA MET A 65 -5.42 -16.71 -0.38
C MET A 65 -6.29 -17.35 0.71
N GLY A 66 -6.04 -18.62 1.06
CA GLY A 66 -6.81 -19.32 2.08
C GLY A 66 -6.63 -18.67 3.45
N LEU A 67 -7.61 -17.88 3.90
CA LEU A 67 -7.65 -17.30 5.24
C LEU A 67 -8.52 -18.17 6.15
N MET A 68 -8.15 -18.26 7.43
CA MET A 68 -9.01 -18.88 8.46
C MET A 68 -10.15 -17.92 8.82
N ALA A 69 -11.35 -18.43 9.11
CA ALA A 69 -12.53 -17.63 9.43
C ALA A 69 -12.27 -16.56 10.52
N THR A 70 -11.58 -16.92 11.60
CA THR A 70 -11.22 -15.99 12.69
C THR A 70 -10.25 -14.88 12.26
N LYS A 71 -9.42 -15.14 11.25
CA LYS A 71 -8.54 -14.12 10.65
C LYS A 71 -9.32 -13.22 9.69
N MET A 72 -10.36 -13.73 9.05
CA MET A 72 -11.23 -12.96 8.14
C MET A 72 -12.08 -11.96 8.91
N GLU A 73 -12.69 -12.34 10.03
CA GLU A 73 -13.48 -11.41 10.87
C GLU A 73 -12.61 -10.26 11.41
N ASN A 74 -11.41 -10.56 11.91
CA ASN A 74 -10.48 -9.53 12.37
C ASN A 74 -10.04 -8.63 11.20
N LEU A 75 -9.72 -9.20 10.04
CA LEU A 75 -9.34 -8.43 8.86
C LEU A 75 -10.47 -7.49 8.40
N GLU A 76 -11.70 -7.99 8.37
CA GLU A 76 -12.88 -7.19 8.03
C GLU A 76 -13.05 -6.01 8.98
N LYS A 77 -12.98 -6.27 10.29
CA LYS A 77 -13.12 -5.22 11.30
C LYS A 77 -12.06 -4.13 11.12
N GLU A 78 -10.80 -4.51 11.03
CA GLU A 78 -9.68 -3.55 10.95
C GLU A 78 -9.71 -2.77 9.63
N LEU A 79 -10.00 -3.41 8.49
CA LEU A 79 -10.10 -2.70 7.21
C LEU A 79 -11.30 -1.73 7.18
N ASN A 80 -12.45 -2.12 7.73
CA ASN A 80 -13.61 -1.23 7.81
C ASN A 80 -13.35 -0.01 8.72
N GLU A 81 -12.69 -0.23 9.86
CA GLU A 81 -12.30 0.85 10.77
C GLU A 81 -11.32 1.81 10.08
N HIS A 82 -10.30 1.27 9.41
CA HIS A 82 -9.32 2.03 8.66
C HIS A 82 -9.98 2.88 7.55
N ILE A 83 -10.82 2.27 6.70
CA ILE A 83 -11.57 2.95 5.64
C ILE A 83 -12.43 4.09 6.19
N LYS A 84 -13.05 3.89 7.36
CA LYS A 84 -13.87 4.92 8.01
C LYS A 84 -13.00 6.10 8.47
N VAL A 85 -11.91 5.82 9.17
CA VAL A 85 -10.99 6.83 9.70
C VAL A 85 -10.35 7.63 8.57
N GLU A 86 -9.84 6.97 7.53
CA GLU A 86 -9.24 7.64 6.36
C GLU A 86 -10.23 8.59 5.67
N LYS A 87 -11.49 8.18 5.52
CA LYS A 87 -12.52 9.05 4.92
C LYS A 87 -12.74 10.34 5.72
N GLU A 88 -12.63 10.28 7.04
CA GLU A 88 -12.69 11.47 7.89
C GLU A 88 -11.40 12.28 7.79
N MET A 89 -10.24 11.62 7.80
CA MET A 89 -8.94 12.27 7.63
C MET A 89 -8.81 12.99 6.28
N MET A 90 -9.26 12.40 5.17
CA MET A 90 -9.25 13.03 3.84
C MET A 90 -10.05 14.34 3.82
N LYS A 91 -11.23 14.37 4.45
CA LYS A 91 -12.02 15.61 4.56
C LYS A 91 -11.26 16.67 5.36
N ASN A 92 -10.66 16.27 6.46
CA ASN A 92 -9.87 17.17 7.31
C ASN A 92 -8.63 17.69 6.55
N VAL A 93 -7.92 16.84 5.81
CA VAL A 93 -6.77 17.22 4.98
C VAL A 93 -7.19 18.23 3.90
N GLN A 94 -8.32 18.01 3.22
CA GLN A 94 -8.85 18.96 2.23
C GLN A 94 -9.14 20.34 2.84
N ASP A 95 -9.65 20.39 4.06
CA ASP A 95 -9.89 21.65 4.76
C ASP A 95 -8.60 22.29 5.28
N LEU A 96 -7.62 21.49 5.72
CA LEU A 96 -6.29 21.98 6.09
C LEU A 96 -5.55 22.59 4.89
N ILE A 97 -5.64 21.98 3.71
CA ILE A 97 -5.05 22.51 2.46
C ILE A 97 -5.58 23.92 2.16
N LYS A 98 -6.86 24.20 2.44
CA LYS A 98 -7.46 25.52 2.19
C LYS A 98 -7.03 26.58 3.22
N ARG A 99 -6.69 26.16 4.44
CA ARG A 99 -6.43 27.04 5.59
C ARG A 99 -4.96 27.25 5.89
N VAL A 100 -4.08 26.37 5.40
CA VAL A 100 -2.64 26.46 5.68
C VAL A 100 -2.00 27.54 4.80
N ASP A 101 -1.34 28.50 5.43
CA ASP A 101 -0.60 29.57 4.73
C ASP A 101 0.79 29.09 4.26
N ASN A 102 1.34 28.06 4.92
CA ASN A 102 2.65 27.53 4.57
C ASN A 102 2.56 26.64 3.31
N GLU A 103 3.11 27.15 2.20
CA GLU A 103 3.10 26.45 0.91
C GLU A 103 3.84 25.10 0.93
N LYS A 104 4.91 24.96 1.72
CA LYS A 104 5.63 23.67 1.83
C LYS A 104 4.77 22.61 2.51
N ALA A 105 4.08 22.98 3.60
CA ALA A 105 3.14 22.10 4.27
C ALA A 105 1.96 21.75 3.36
N LYS A 106 1.46 22.71 2.57
CA LYS A 106 0.39 22.51 1.60
C LYS A 106 0.76 21.47 0.53
N ILE A 107 2.01 21.47 0.05
CA ILE A 107 2.51 20.46 -0.88
C ILE A 107 2.45 19.07 -0.25
N LEU A 108 2.94 18.90 0.99
CA LEU A 108 2.92 17.60 1.67
C LEU A 108 1.49 17.08 1.89
N LEU A 109 0.57 17.96 2.28
CA LEU A 109 -0.84 17.60 2.45
C LEU A 109 -1.50 17.13 1.13
N LYS A 110 -1.11 17.71 -0.01
CA LYS A 110 -1.57 17.26 -1.33
C LYS A 110 -1.01 15.89 -1.70
N VAL A 111 0.27 15.63 -1.40
CA VAL A 111 0.88 14.31 -1.62
C VAL A 111 0.15 13.24 -0.82
N ILE A 112 -0.19 13.52 0.46
CA ILE A 112 -1.00 12.62 1.28
C ILE A 112 -2.38 12.41 0.63
N GLU A 113 -3.07 13.48 0.23
CA GLU A 113 -4.38 13.37 -0.41
C GLU A 113 -4.35 12.49 -1.69
N GLU A 114 -3.28 12.59 -2.48
CA GLU A 114 -3.08 11.81 -3.70
C GLU A 114 -2.82 10.33 -3.40
N ASP A 115 -1.94 9.99 -2.44
CA ASP A 115 -1.71 8.59 -2.06
C ASP A 115 -3.00 7.95 -1.50
N GLU A 116 -3.73 8.66 -0.65
CA GLU A 116 -4.97 8.18 -0.04
C GLU A 116 -6.05 7.89 -1.09
N LYS A 117 -6.22 8.77 -2.07
CA LYS A 117 -7.14 8.56 -3.20
C LYS A 117 -6.80 7.30 -3.99
N ALA A 118 -5.53 6.95 -4.08
CA ALA A 118 -5.06 5.84 -4.89
C ALA A 118 -5.02 4.52 -4.11
N HIS A 119 -4.70 4.53 -2.81
CA HIS A 119 -4.64 3.32 -2.00
C HIS A 119 -6.02 2.83 -1.55
N HIS A 120 -6.98 3.74 -1.35
CA HIS A 120 -8.23 3.40 -0.66
C HIS A 120 -9.15 2.44 -1.46
N PRO A 121 -9.18 2.50 -2.81
CA PRO A 121 -9.90 1.50 -3.60
C PRO A 121 -9.33 0.08 -3.47
N LEU A 122 -8.01 -0.08 -3.27
CA LEU A 122 -7.39 -1.40 -3.10
C LEU A 122 -7.93 -2.09 -1.85
N MET A 123 -7.99 -1.39 -0.71
CA MET A 123 -8.45 -1.98 0.56
C MET A 123 -9.92 -2.42 0.51
N LYS A 124 -10.78 -1.62 -0.12
CA LYS A 124 -12.19 -2.03 -0.34
C LYS A 124 -12.30 -3.30 -1.16
N LYS A 125 -11.47 -3.43 -2.18
CA LYS A 125 -11.49 -4.57 -3.10
C LYS A 125 -10.88 -5.82 -2.46
N ILE A 126 -9.88 -5.66 -1.60
CA ILE A 126 -9.41 -6.73 -0.69
C ILE A 126 -10.54 -7.17 0.25
N LEU A 127 -11.26 -6.23 0.85
CA LEU A 127 -12.36 -6.56 1.74
C LEU A 127 -13.49 -7.31 1.00
N GLU A 128 -13.88 -6.82 -0.18
CA GLU A 128 -14.89 -7.47 -1.02
C GLU A 128 -14.50 -8.89 -1.43
N SER A 129 -13.23 -9.12 -1.78
CA SER A 129 -12.74 -10.45 -2.17
C SER A 129 -12.66 -11.41 -0.99
N VAL A 130 -12.31 -10.92 0.20
CA VAL A 130 -12.30 -11.70 1.43
C VAL A 130 -13.72 -12.09 1.86
N LEU A 131 -14.71 -11.20 1.73
CA LEU A 131 -16.09 -11.47 2.17
C LEU A 131 -16.90 -12.36 1.22
N LYS A 132 -16.45 -12.52 -0.02
CA LYS A 132 -17.19 -13.21 -1.09
C LYS A 132 -16.35 -14.26 -1.84
N PRO A 133 -15.67 -15.18 -1.13
CA PRO A 133 -14.73 -16.12 -1.76
C PRO A 133 -15.42 -17.09 -2.75
N GLU A 134 -16.73 -17.30 -2.62
CA GLU A 134 -17.49 -18.26 -3.43
C GLU A 134 -18.17 -17.63 -4.67
N THR A 135 -18.16 -16.30 -4.81
CA THR A 135 -18.97 -15.59 -5.82
C THR A 135 -18.17 -14.74 -6.81
N LEU A 136 -16.85 -14.75 -6.72
CA LEU A 136 -15.97 -14.01 -7.63
C LEU A 136 -15.01 -15.00 -8.28
N GLU A 137 -14.97 -15.02 -9.62
CA GLU A 137 -13.88 -15.71 -10.31
C GLU A 137 -12.56 -15.02 -9.93
N ASP A 138 -11.45 -15.77 -9.83
CA ASP A 138 -10.14 -15.21 -9.47
C ASP A 138 -9.84 -13.94 -10.27
N GLN A 139 -10.13 -13.94 -11.57
CA GLN A 139 -9.89 -12.82 -12.49
C GLN A 139 -10.70 -11.54 -12.16
N ASP A 140 -11.91 -11.67 -11.61
CA ASP A 140 -12.73 -10.54 -11.18
C ASP A 140 -12.17 -9.92 -9.89
N VAL A 141 -11.76 -10.76 -8.94
CA VAL A 141 -11.02 -10.34 -7.74
C VAL A 141 -9.73 -9.60 -8.14
N TRP A 142 -9.02 -10.08 -9.18
CA TRP A 142 -7.79 -9.49 -9.70
C TRP A 142 -7.97 -8.09 -10.27
N MET A 143 -8.90 -7.95 -11.22
CA MET A 143 -9.23 -6.67 -11.84
C MET A 143 -9.75 -5.67 -10.82
N MET A 144 -10.48 -6.17 -9.82
CA MET A 144 -10.89 -5.37 -8.68
C MET A 144 -9.67 -4.95 -7.86
N MET A 145 -8.92 -5.85 -7.24
CA MET A 145 -7.81 -5.48 -6.34
C MET A 145 -6.74 -4.60 -7.02
N PHE A 146 -6.29 -4.94 -8.24
CA PHE A 146 -5.07 -4.34 -8.81
C PHE A 146 -5.31 -3.35 -9.95
N GLY A 147 -6.52 -3.29 -10.52
CA GLY A 147 -6.85 -2.40 -11.64
C GLY A 147 -6.82 -0.90 -11.29
N LEU A 148 -6.72 -0.56 -10.00
CA LEU A 148 -6.69 0.82 -9.48
C LEU A 148 -5.41 1.16 -8.71
N LEU A 149 -4.40 0.28 -8.70
CA LEU A 149 -3.14 0.62 -8.04
C LEU A 149 -2.59 1.92 -8.64
N PRO A 150 -2.14 2.89 -7.80
CA PRO A 150 -1.52 4.11 -8.28
C PRO A 150 -0.42 3.79 -9.28
N ARG A 151 -0.49 4.43 -10.46
CA ARG A 151 0.61 4.44 -11.42
C ARG A 151 1.59 5.53 -11.01
N HIS A 152 2.35 5.29 -9.95
CA HIS A 152 3.51 6.11 -9.67
C HIS A 152 4.74 5.24 -9.89
N GLY A 153 5.52 5.65 -10.88
CA GLY A 153 6.89 5.20 -11.13
C GLY A 153 7.82 6.38 -11.00
#